data_AF-A0A8S3FAK4-F1
#
_entry.id   AF-A0A8S3FAK4-F1
#
_cell.length_a   1.000
_cell.length_b   1.000
_cell.length_c   1.000
_cell.angle_alpha   90.00
_cell.angle_beta   90.00
_cell.angle_gamma   90.00
#
_symmetry.space_group_name_H-M   'P 1'
#
loop_
_entity.id
_entity.type
_entity.pdbx_description
1 polymer ?
#
loop_
_entity_poly.entity_id
_entity_poly.type
_entity_poly.pdbx_seq_one_letter_code
_entity_poly.pdbx_strand_id
1 'polypeptide(L)'
;ITNKQLESIVRVVTPETLGQRTKSLIDSVKAASSTLSQATRIEELSNYLLHQPDGNYFTKKERLVPYLLYLRRHEYRKSVVDKAFIGIINECLTLANYVQEPRGKGIRLLSIDGGGMRGLVSINALRRIEDLVGEPVYKLFDYMSGVSTGAVITAMLGGFKVSLDECEEIYKHFSSTVFQRNKALGISSLITSQSYYDTKNFEKYLRSRMGERLMVKSSLDADSPK
;
A
#
# COMPACT_ATOMS: atom_id res chain seq x y z
N ILE A 1 -35.91 -17.70 36.24
CA ILE A 1 -34.95 -16.58 36.10
C ILE A 1 -33.60 -17.22 36.45
N THR A 2 -32.76 -17.64 35.50
CA THR A 2 -31.79 -16.78 34.80
C THR A 2 -31.16 -17.48 33.58
N ASN A 3 -30.72 -16.68 32.60
CA ASN A 3 -29.67 -16.95 31.60
C ASN A 3 -29.94 -17.91 30.42
N LYS A 4 -31.07 -17.74 29.72
CA LYS A 4 -31.24 -18.22 28.32
C LYS A 4 -31.58 -17.12 27.29
N GLN A 5 -31.42 -15.85 27.66
CA GLN A 5 -31.61 -14.71 26.76
C GLN A 5 -30.38 -13.82 26.85
N LEU A 6 -29.46 -13.98 25.89
CA LEU A 6 -28.50 -12.99 25.36
C LEU A 6 -27.41 -13.71 24.55
N GLU A 7 -27.79 -14.68 23.72
CA GLU A 7 -26.98 -14.94 22.52
C GLU A 7 -27.28 -13.79 21.56
N SER A 8 -26.40 -12.80 21.53
CA SER A 8 -26.39 -11.81 20.47
C SER A 8 -26.31 -12.57 19.15
N ILE A 9 -27.40 -12.61 18.39
CA ILE A 9 -27.40 -13.13 17.02
C ILE A 9 -26.38 -12.29 16.27
N VAL A 10 -25.16 -12.83 16.13
CA VAL A 10 -24.18 -12.31 15.19
C VAL A 10 -24.84 -12.51 13.84
N ARG A 11 -25.50 -11.47 13.32
CA ARG A 11 -26.04 -11.47 11.96
C ARG A 11 -24.85 -11.68 11.06
N VAL A 12 -24.69 -12.90 10.56
CA VAL A 12 -23.70 -13.23 9.54
C VAL A 12 -24.07 -12.40 8.32
N VAL A 13 -23.33 -11.31 8.09
CA VAL A 13 -23.50 -10.47 6.90
C VAL A 13 -22.94 -11.26 5.74
N THR A 14 -23.80 -11.75 4.85
CA THR A 14 -23.36 -12.45 3.64
C THR A 14 -22.94 -11.44 2.57
N PRO A 15 -22.06 -11.81 1.63
CA PRO A 15 -21.70 -10.94 0.50
C PRO A 15 -22.91 -10.42 -0.29
N GLU A 16 -23.97 -11.22 -0.44
CA GLU A 16 -25.19 -10.81 -1.15
C GLU A 16 -25.94 -9.72 -0.38
N THR A 17 -26.12 -9.90 0.94
CA THR A 17 -26.81 -8.92 1.78
C THR A 17 -26.03 -7.61 1.89
N LEU A 18 -24.70 -7.70 1.96
CA LEU A 18 -23.79 -6.57 1.94
C LEU A 18 -23.88 -5.80 0.61
N GLY A 19 -23.87 -6.52 -0.52
CA GLY A 19 -23.99 -5.94 -1.85
C GLY A 19 -25.34 -5.26 -2.07
N GLN A 20 -26.44 -5.90 -1.67
CA GLN A 20 -27.79 -5.32 -1.76
C GLN A 20 -27.92 -4.04 -0.92
N ARG A 21 -27.42 -4.07 0.32
CA ARG A 21 -27.47 -2.89 1.21
C ARG A 21 -26.63 -1.75 0.67
N THR A 22 -25.40 -2.04 0.23
CA THR A 22 -24.50 -1.05 -0.39
C THR A 22 -25.16 -0.41 -1.61
N LYS A 23 -25.70 -1.24 -2.51
CA LYS A 23 -26.40 -0.77 -3.71
C LYS A 23 -27.59 0.14 -3.36
N SER A 24 -28.44 -0.27 -2.43
CA SER A 24 -29.60 0.52 -2.01
C SER A 24 -29.21 1.91 -1.49
N LEU A 25 -28.13 2.01 -0.71
CA LEU A 25 -27.61 3.29 -0.22
C LEU A 25 -27.07 4.16 -1.37
N ILE A 26 -26.38 3.55 -2.34
CA ILE A 26 -25.86 4.26 -3.52
C ILE A 26 -27.01 4.76 -4.41
N ASP A 27 -28.04 3.94 -4.63
CA ASP A 27 -29.22 4.32 -5.41
C ASP A 27 -29.99 5.47 -4.73
N SER A 28 -30.09 5.43 -3.40
CA SER A 28 -30.60 6.51 -2.56
C SER A 28 -29.82 7.82 -2.79
N VAL A 29 -28.48 7.77 -2.78
CA VAL A 29 -27.61 8.94 -3.07
C VAL A 29 -27.85 9.49 -4.48
N LYS A 30 -28.02 8.62 -5.49
CA LYS A 30 -28.26 9.04 -6.88
C LYS A 30 -29.66 9.59 -7.14
N ALA A 31 -30.65 9.13 -6.37
CA ALA A 31 -32.03 9.58 -6.48
C ALA A 31 -32.26 10.97 -5.83
N ALA A 32 -31.32 11.45 -5.00
CA ALA A 32 -31.44 12.75 -4.35
C ALA A 32 -31.20 13.92 -5.30
N SER A 33 -32.16 14.85 -5.29
CA SER A 33 -32.19 16.01 -6.19
C SER A 33 -31.69 17.32 -5.57
N SER A 34 -31.77 17.49 -4.24
CA SER A 34 -31.31 18.69 -3.52
C SER A 34 -29.96 18.46 -2.85
N THR A 35 -29.15 19.53 -2.72
CA THR A 35 -27.84 19.48 -2.05
C THR A 35 -27.95 18.91 -0.63
N LEU A 36 -28.95 19.36 0.15
CA LEU A 36 -29.16 18.88 1.52
C LEU A 36 -29.49 17.37 1.54
N SER A 37 -30.37 16.90 0.66
CA SER A 37 -30.69 15.47 0.60
C SER A 37 -29.52 14.63 0.13
N GLN A 38 -28.72 15.14 -0.82
CA GLN A 38 -27.48 14.50 -1.26
C GLN A 38 -26.49 14.39 -0.10
N ALA A 39 -26.26 15.48 0.65
CA ALA A 39 -25.37 15.51 1.80
C ALA A 39 -25.75 14.43 2.83
N THR A 40 -27.00 14.43 3.31
CA THR A 40 -27.47 13.46 4.31
C THR A 40 -27.32 12.01 3.87
N ARG A 41 -27.61 11.70 2.60
CA ARG A 41 -27.52 10.33 2.09
C ARG A 41 -26.07 9.90 1.85
N ILE A 42 -25.20 10.83 1.47
CA ILE A 42 -23.76 10.58 1.36
C ILE A 42 -23.18 10.33 2.76
N GLU A 43 -23.57 11.09 3.78
CA GLU A 43 -23.18 10.86 5.17
C GLU A 43 -23.68 9.49 5.68
N GLU A 44 -24.92 9.11 5.37
CA GLU A 44 -25.46 7.78 5.72
C GLU A 44 -24.63 6.66 5.08
N LEU A 45 -24.28 6.82 3.79
CA LEU A 45 -23.43 5.87 3.07
C LEU A 45 -22.00 5.83 3.65
N SER A 46 -21.41 6.98 3.96
CA SER A 46 -20.09 7.08 4.62
C SER A 46 -20.11 6.37 5.96
N ASN A 47 -21.09 6.65 6.82
CA ASN A 47 -21.21 6.00 8.12
C ASN A 47 -21.37 4.48 7.98
N TYR A 48 -22.13 4.02 6.98
CA TYR A 48 -22.25 2.60 6.67
C TYR A 48 -20.90 1.99 6.24
N LEU A 49 -20.19 2.60 5.29
CA LEU A 49 -18.89 2.08 4.80
C LEU A 49 -17.81 2.09 5.88
N LEU A 50 -17.85 3.06 6.80
CA LEU A 50 -16.96 3.11 7.96
C LEU A 50 -17.13 1.88 8.87
N HIS A 51 -18.37 1.45 9.09
CA HIS A 51 -18.67 0.29 9.94
C HIS A 51 -18.68 -1.05 9.19
N GLN A 52 -18.77 -1.02 7.85
CA GLN A 52 -18.84 -2.19 6.96
C GLN A 52 -17.89 -1.99 5.76
N PRO A 53 -16.56 -2.00 5.98
CA PRO A 53 -15.58 -1.67 4.96
C PRO A 53 -15.60 -2.63 3.75
N ASP A 54 -16.03 -3.89 3.95
CA ASP A 54 -16.19 -4.88 2.87
C ASP A 54 -17.22 -4.42 1.82
N GLY A 55 -18.17 -3.54 2.18
CA GLY A 55 -19.13 -2.95 1.25
C GLY A 55 -18.44 -2.16 0.12
N ASN A 56 -17.21 -1.70 0.35
CA ASN A 56 -16.44 -0.97 -0.64
C ASN A 56 -16.21 -1.78 -1.93
N TYR A 57 -16.15 -3.12 -1.86
CA TYR A 57 -16.06 -3.99 -3.03
C TYR A 57 -17.14 -3.67 -4.10
N PHE A 58 -18.33 -3.25 -3.68
CA PHE A 58 -19.47 -2.98 -4.57
C PHE A 58 -19.50 -1.55 -5.12
N THR A 59 -18.74 -0.61 -4.55
CA THR A 59 -18.78 0.82 -4.94
C THR A 59 -18.36 1.03 -6.40
N LYS A 60 -17.40 0.23 -6.88
CA LYS A 60 -16.91 0.24 -8.27
C LYS A 60 -17.99 -0.26 -9.24
N LYS A 61 -18.63 -1.39 -8.91
CA LYS A 61 -19.71 -1.98 -9.73
C LYS A 61 -20.89 -1.02 -9.87
N GLU A 62 -21.25 -0.37 -8.77
CA GLU A 62 -22.37 0.58 -8.74
C GLU A 62 -21.97 2.01 -9.20
N ARG A 63 -20.75 2.22 -9.71
CA ARG A 63 -20.27 3.50 -10.25
C ARG A 63 -20.43 4.69 -9.28
N LEU A 64 -20.21 4.46 -7.98
CA LEU A 64 -20.29 5.50 -6.96
C LEU A 64 -19.22 6.58 -7.16
N VAL A 65 -17.95 6.17 -7.33
CA VAL A 65 -16.81 7.09 -7.43
C VAL A 65 -16.99 8.10 -8.58
N PRO A 66 -17.30 7.69 -9.84
CA PRO A 66 -17.57 8.65 -10.91
C PRO A 66 -18.70 9.63 -10.60
N TYR A 67 -19.75 9.18 -9.91
CA TYR A 67 -20.88 10.03 -9.54
C TYR A 67 -20.49 11.08 -8.48
N LEU A 68 -19.76 10.68 -7.44
CA LEU A 68 -19.25 11.59 -6.42
C LEU A 68 -18.27 12.61 -7.01
N LEU A 69 -17.39 12.19 -7.93
CA LEU A 69 -16.50 13.09 -8.66
C LEU A 69 -17.27 14.09 -9.53
N TYR A 70 -18.37 13.65 -10.16
CA TYR A 70 -19.27 14.52 -10.90
C TYR A 70 -19.91 15.58 -10.00
N LEU A 71 -20.49 15.20 -8.85
CA LEU A 71 -21.08 16.13 -7.89
C LEU A 71 -20.06 17.15 -7.40
N ARG A 72 -18.87 16.68 -7.00
CA ARG A 72 -17.77 17.53 -6.56
C ARG A 72 -17.37 18.54 -7.63
N ARG A 73 -17.20 18.10 -8.87
CA ARG A 73 -16.84 18.97 -10.00
C ARG A 73 -17.93 20.01 -10.27
N HIS A 74 -19.19 19.62 -10.17
CA HIS A 74 -20.31 20.54 -10.35
C HIS A 74 -20.38 21.59 -9.24
N GLU A 75 -20.13 21.20 -7.99
CA GLU A 75 -20.07 22.12 -6.85
C GLU A 75 -18.96 23.18 -7.01
N TYR A 76 -17.76 22.77 -7.45
CA TYR A 76 -16.66 23.69 -7.73
C TYR A 76 -16.94 24.70 -8.87
N ARG A 77 -17.97 24.46 -9.71
CA ARG A 77 -18.35 25.38 -10.80
C ARG A 77 -19.37 26.43 -10.38
N LYS A 78 -19.96 26.33 -9.19
CA LYS A 78 -20.91 27.33 -8.69
C LYS A 78 -20.18 28.63 -8.35
N SER A 79 -20.91 29.75 -8.42
CA SER A 79 -20.40 31.07 -8.02
C SER A 79 -19.99 31.12 -6.55
N VAL A 80 -20.72 30.41 -5.69
CA VAL A 80 -20.43 30.22 -4.28
C VAL A 80 -20.27 28.71 -4.05
N VAL A 81 -19.08 28.30 -3.62
CA VAL A 81 -18.74 26.89 -3.39
C VAL A 81 -19.10 26.51 -1.95
N ASP A 82 -19.93 25.49 -1.77
CA ASP A 82 -20.20 24.90 -0.46
C ASP A 82 -19.05 23.96 -0.05
N LYS A 83 -18.14 24.47 0.78
CA LYS A 83 -17.01 23.69 1.29
C LYS A 83 -17.42 22.54 2.21
N ALA A 84 -18.55 22.64 2.92
CA ALA A 84 -19.03 21.58 3.80
C ALA A 84 -19.51 20.39 2.96
N PHE A 85 -20.30 20.65 1.92
CA PHE A 85 -20.74 19.61 0.98
C PHE A 85 -19.57 18.93 0.26
N ILE A 86 -18.56 19.70 -0.15
CA ILE A 86 -17.31 19.14 -0.69
C ILE A 86 -16.60 18.22 0.32
N GLY A 87 -16.58 18.59 1.60
CA GLY A 87 -16.02 17.77 2.68
C GLY A 87 -16.68 16.41 2.77
N ILE A 88 -18.02 16.39 2.79
CA ILE A 88 -18.84 15.18 2.83
C ILE A 88 -18.56 14.27 1.62
N ILE A 89 -18.46 14.84 0.42
CA ILE A 89 -18.12 14.07 -0.80
C ILE A 89 -16.72 13.47 -0.69
N ASN A 90 -15.74 14.23 -0.22
CA ASN A 90 -14.34 13.77 -0.11
C ASN A 90 -14.17 12.66 0.93
N GLU A 91 -14.90 12.73 2.05
CA GLU A 91 -14.93 11.65 3.03
C GLU A 91 -15.50 10.36 2.41
N CYS A 92 -16.63 10.45 1.73
CA CYS A 92 -17.24 9.28 1.07
C CYS A 92 -16.34 8.70 -0.03
N LEU A 93 -15.66 9.55 -0.81
CA LEU A 93 -14.66 9.12 -1.79
C LEU A 93 -13.52 8.34 -1.11
N THR A 94 -13.02 8.83 0.02
CA THR A 94 -11.96 8.15 0.79
C THR A 94 -12.41 6.78 1.25
N LEU A 95 -13.61 6.68 1.82
CA LEU A 95 -14.22 5.43 2.27
C LEU A 95 -14.55 4.47 1.11
N ALA A 96 -14.74 5.00 -0.10
CA ALA A 96 -14.91 4.25 -1.34
C ALA A 96 -13.56 3.90 -2.02
N ASN A 97 -12.44 3.93 -1.28
CA ASN A 97 -11.09 3.65 -1.77
C ASN A 97 -10.66 4.52 -2.97
N TYR A 98 -11.25 5.71 -3.12
CA TYR A 98 -10.76 6.68 -4.09
C TYR A 98 -9.60 7.47 -3.47
N VAL A 99 -8.41 7.27 -4.05
CA VAL A 99 -7.22 8.04 -3.69
C VAL A 99 -7.26 9.35 -4.47
N GLN A 100 -7.33 10.46 -3.74
CA GLN A 100 -7.27 11.79 -4.34
C GLN A 100 -5.91 12.01 -5.02
N GLU A 101 -5.95 12.48 -6.27
CA GLU A 101 -4.73 12.89 -6.96
C GLU A 101 -4.02 13.99 -6.18
N PRO A 102 -2.69 13.86 -5.98
CA PRO A 102 -1.89 14.92 -5.39
C PRO A 102 -2.06 16.23 -6.18
N ARG A 103 -1.95 17.38 -5.50
CA ARG A 103 -2.12 18.71 -6.13
C ARG A 103 -1.06 19.06 -7.18
N GLY A 104 -0.06 18.20 -7.39
CA GLY A 104 1.03 18.34 -8.35
C GLY A 104 1.83 17.04 -8.40
N LYS A 105 3.02 17.05 -9.03
CA LYS A 105 3.86 15.84 -9.14
C LYS A 105 4.24 15.24 -7.77
N GLY A 106 4.32 16.07 -6.73
CA GLY A 106 4.66 15.65 -5.37
C GLY A 106 6.09 15.10 -5.27
N ILE A 107 6.42 14.56 -4.09
CA ILE A 107 7.64 13.78 -3.87
C ILE A 107 7.28 12.30 -3.99
N ARG A 108 8.05 11.54 -4.76
CA ARG A 108 7.85 10.11 -4.98
C ARG A 108 8.70 9.33 -4.00
N LEU A 109 8.05 8.65 -3.06
CA LEU A 109 8.71 7.92 -1.98
C LEU A 109 8.51 6.42 -2.19
N LEU A 110 9.60 5.65 -2.13
CA LEU A 110 9.53 4.19 -2.01
C LEU A 110 9.96 3.79 -0.60
N SER A 111 9.10 3.03 0.09
CA SER A 111 9.47 2.37 1.34
C SER A 111 9.30 0.87 1.21
N ILE A 112 10.34 0.11 1.58
CA ILE A 112 10.31 -1.35 1.58
C ILE A 112 10.49 -1.89 3.00
N ASP A 113 9.48 -2.58 3.49
CA ASP A 113 9.53 -3.22 4.80
C ASP A 113 10.47 -4.43 4.84
N GLY A 114 10.87 -4.82 6.05
CA GLY A 114 11.57 -6.08 6.29
C GLY A 114 10.63 -7.28 6.14
N GLY A 115 11.14 -8.42 5.67
CA GLY A 115 10.30 -9.61 5.51
C GLY A 115 11.01 -10.94 5.28
N GLY A 116 12.35 -10.99 5.39
CA GLY A 116 13.14 -12.14 4.94
C GLY A 116 12.85 -12.46 3.47
N MET A 117 12.79 -13.73 3.10
CA MET A 117 12.45 -14.22 1.74
C MET A 117 11.33 -13.45 1.00
N ARG A 118 10.36 -12.89 1.74
CA ARG A 118 9.26 -12.09 1.18
C ARG A 118 9.73 -10.82 0.45
N GLY A 119 10.98 -10.40 0.60
CA GLY A 119 11.58 -9.33 -0.21
C GLY A 119 11.51 -9.60 -1.72
N LEU A 120 11.45 -10.86 -2.15
CA LEU A 120 11.20 -11.22 -3.56
C LEU A 120 9.86 -10.71 -4.07
N VAL A 121 8.85 -10.58 -3.20
CA VAL A 121 7.55 -10.01 -3.57
C VAL A 121 7.71 -8.53 -3.90
N SER A 122 8.48 -7.78 -3.11
CA SER A 122 8.79 -6.38 -3.36
C SER A 122 9.56 -6.19 -4.67
N ILE A 123 10.55 -7.04 -4.94
CA ILE A 123 11.32 -7.01 -6.20
C ILE A 123 10.40 -7.25 -7.41
N ASN A 124 9.53 -8.27 -7.34
CA ASN A 124 8.58 -8.54 -8.44
C ASN A 124 7.54 -7.43 -8.62
N ALA A 125 7.07 -6.82 -7.53
CA ALA A 125 6.18 -5.67 -7.61
C ALA A 125 6.87 -4.48 -8.30
N LEU A 126 8.12 -4.21 -7.95
CA LEU A 126 8.92 -3.16 -8.60
C LEU A 126 9.20 -3.48 -10.07
N ARG A 127 9.43 -4.74 -10.44
CA ARG A 127 9.55 -5.16 -11.84
C ARG A 127 8.30 -4.84 -12.64
N ARG A 128 7.13 -5.13 -12.08
CA ARG A 128 5.88 -4.80 -12.75
C ARG A 128 5.71 -3.30 -12.94
N ILE A 129 6.18 -2.49 -11.99
CA ILE A 129 6.17 -1.02 -12.09
C ILE A 129 7.16 -0.56 -13.18
N GLU A 130 8.38 -1.08 -13.19
CA GLU A 130 9.41 -0.79 -14.20
C GLU A 130 8.92 -1.16 -15.61
N ASP A 131 8.29 -2.32 -15.81
CA ASP A 131 7.71 -2.75 -17.10
C ASP A 131 6.61 -1.80 -17.60
N LEU A 132 5.80 -1.25 -16.70
CA LEU A 132 4.69 -0.36 -17.04
C LEU A 132 5.17 1.06 -17.36
N VAL A 133 6.25 1.51 -16.72
CA VAL A 133 6.78 2.87 -16.88
C VAL A 133 7.88 2.94 -17.95
N GLY A 134 8.65 1.87 -18.14
CA GLY A 134 9.77 1.79 -19.07
C GLY A 134 11.06 2.45 -18.59
N GLU A 135 11.17 2.76 -17.29
CA GLU A 135 12.34 3.40 -16.68
C GLU A 135 12.75 2.66 -15.41
N PRO A 136 14.07 2.56 -15.12
CA PRO A 136 14.57 1.81 -13.97
C PRO A 136 14.12 2.42 -12.64
N VAL A 137 13.92 1.56 -11.63
CA VAL A 137 13.41 1.94 -10.29
C VAL A 137 14.05 3.20 -9.72
N TYR A 138 15.36 3.39 -9.83
CA TYR A 138 16.06 4.55 -9.24
C TYR A 138 15.65 5.90 -9.86
N LYS A 139 15.06 5.93 -11.05
CA LYS A 139 14.53 7.16 -11.67
C LYS A 139 13.05 7.42 -11.30
N LEU A 140 12.37 6.40 -10.81
CA LEU A 140 10.94 6.47 -10.50
C LEU A 140 10.68 7.15 -9.16
N PHE A 141 11.64 7.13 -8.24
CA PHE A 141 11.49 7.62 -6.88
C PHE A 141 12.55 8.66 -6.54
N ASP A 142 12.15 9.66 -5.76
CA ASP A 142 13.04 10.72 -5.27
C ASP A 142 13.75 10.30 -3.97
N TYR A 143 13.06 9.52 -3.13
CA TYR A 143 13.62 8.92 -1.92
C TYR A 143 13.31 7.43 -1.83
N MET A 144 14.27 6.66 -1.31
CA MET A 144 14.14 5.22 -1.13
C MET A 144 14.56 4.82 0.29
N SER A 145 13.60 4.39 1.10
CA SER A 145 13.85 3.90 2.46
C SER A 145 13.53 2.41 2.59
N GLY A 146 14.23 1.73 3.47
CA GLY A 146 13.88 0.36 3.80
C GLY A 146 14.46 -0.09 5.12
N VAL A 147 13.88 -1.15 5.69
CA VAL A 147 14.32 -1.75 6.95
C VAL A 147 14.72 -3.20 6.72
N SER A 148 15.83 -3.63 7.31
CA SER A 148 16.34 -5.01 7.19
C SER A 148 16.51 -5.43 5.72
N THR A 149 15.86 -6.50 5.26
CA THR A 149 15.77 -6.90 3.85
C THR A 149 15.44 -5.72 2.92
N GLY A 150 14.51 -4.85 3.31
CA GLY A 150 14.13 -3.70 2.50
C GLY A 150 15.29 -2.71 2.33
N ALA A 151 16.11 -2.51 3.36
CA ALA A 151 17.29 -1.64 3.29
C ALA A 151 18.33 -2.17 2.29
N VAL A 152 18.50 -3.51 2.24
CA VAL A 152 19.40 -4.15 1.28
C VAL A 152 18.88 -3.95 -0.15
N ILE A 153 17.57 -4.16 -0.37
CA ILE A 153 16.94 -3.96 -1.69
C ILE A 153 17.03 -2.49 -2.13
N THR A 154 16.70 -1.54 -1.26
CA THR A 154 16.78 -0.12 -1.61
C THR A 154 18.21 0.34 -1.84
N ALA A 155 19.18 -0.16 -1.08
CA ALA A 155 20.59 0.14 -1.32
C ALA A 155 21.05 -0.36 -2.71
N MET A 156 20.71 -1.61 -3.08
CA MET A 156 21.08 -2.16 -4.39
C MET A 156 20.43 -1.40 -5.55
N LEU A 157 19.11 -1.21 -5.49
CA LEU A 157 18.35 -0.59 -6.58
C LEU A 157 18.59 0.91 -6.68
N GLY A 158 18.62 1.62 -5.55
CA GLY A 158 18.74 3.08 -5.52
C GLY A 158 20.18 3.58 -5.46
N GLY A 159 20.96 3.05 -4.51
CA GLY A 159 22.32 3.52 -4.24
C GLY A 159 23.39 2.97 -5.19
N PHE A 160 23.26 1.69 -5.56
CA PHE A 160 24.16 1.02 -6.50
C PHE A 160 23.60 0.92 -7.92
N LYS A 161 22.34 1.31 -8.13
CA LYS A 161 21.66 1.30 -9.44
C LYS A 161 21.73 -0.07 -10.14
N VAL A 162 21.69 -1.13 -9.35
CA VAL A 162 21.66 -2.52 -9.83
C VAL A 162 20.32 -2.79 -10.48
N SER A 163 20.31 -3.58 -11.57
CA SER A 163 19.06 -3.95 -12.25
C SER A 163 18.19 -4.82 -11.34
N LEU A 164 16.88 -4.86 -11.59
CA LEU A 164 15.98 -5.73 -10.82
C LEU A 164 16.32 -7.22 -10.96
N ASP A 165 16.82 -7.64 -12.12
CA ASP A 165 17.22 -9.03 -12.34
C ASP A 165 18.45 -9.40 -11.52
N GLU A 166 19.49 -8.55 -11.56
CA GLU A 166 20.68 -8.76 -10.74
C GLU A 166 20.35 -8.66 -9.24
N CYS A 167 19.48 -7.71 -8.86
CA CYS A 167 18.96 -7.59 -7.50
C CYS A 167 18.26 -8.89 -7.06
N GLU A 168 17.43 -9.50 -7.90
CA GLU A 168 16.76 -10.76 -7.59
C GLU A 168 17.75 -11.92 -7.45
N GLU A 169 18.74 -12.02 -8.32
CA GLU A 169 19.78 -13.06 -8.25
C GLU A 169 20.58 -12.96 -6.96
N ILE A 170 21.10 -11.76 -6.65
CA ILE A 170 21.84 -11.48 -5.41
C ILE A 170 20.95 -11.78 -4.21
N TYR A 171 19.68 -11.40 -4.26
CA TYR A 171 18.74 -11.64 -3.17
C TYR A 171 18.42 -13.13 -2.98
N LYS A 172 18.19 -13.89 -4.06
CA LYS A 172 17.98 -15.35 -4.00
C LYS A 172 19.20 -16.05 -3.42
N HIS A 173 20.40 -15.69 -3.86
CA HIS A 173 21.65 -16.24 -3.33
C HIS A 173 21.78 -15.96 -1.83
N PHE A 174 21.63 -14.69 -1.43
CA PHE A 174 21.59 -14.28 -0.02
C PHE A 174 20.61 -15.13 0.78
N SER A 175 19.40 -15.28 0.25
CA SER A 175 18.31 -15.95 0.93
C SER A 175 18.57 -17.44 1.14
N SER A 176 19.23 -18.11 0.19
CA SER A 176 19.64 -19.51 0.31
C SER A 176 20.75 -19.72 1.34
N THR A 177 21.71 -18.81 1.42
CA THR A 177 22.86 -18.92 2.35
C THR A 177 22.48 -18.53 3.77
N VAL A 178 21.58 -17.56 3.93
CA VAL A 178 21.23 -16.94 5.22
C VAL A 178 19.99 -17.57 5.88
N PHE A 179 19.01 -18.05 5.11
CA PHE A 179 17.75 -18.58 5.67
C PHE A 179 17.63 -20.13 5.68
N GLN A 180 18.49 -20.90 5.00
CA GLN A 180 18.31 -22.36 4.90
C GLN A 180 18.84 -23.20 6.06
N ARG A 181 19.69 -22.69 6.97
CA ARG A 181 20.34 -23.55 7.97
C ARG A 181 19.48 -24.02 9.15
N ASN A 182 18.22 -23.59 9.27
CA ASN A 182 17.39 -23.89 10.45
C ASN A 182 16.05 -24.60 10.16
N LYS A 183 16.07 -25.65 9.31
CA LYS A 183 14.99 -26.66 9.33
C LYS A 183 15.35 -27.96 10.07
N ALA A 184 16.64 -28.26 10.24
CA ALA A 184 17.09 -29.51 10.86
C ALA A 184 17.45 -29.40 12.36
N LEU A 185 17.74 -28.20 12.87
CA LEU A 185 18.16 -27.97 14.25
C LEU A 185 17.03 -27.28 15.03
N GLY A 186 16.07 -28.08 15.46
CA GLY A 186 14.96 -27.62 16.30
C GLY A 186 15.46 -27.12 17.65
N ILE A 187 15.02 -25.91 18.04
CA ILE A 187 14.92 -25.33 19.40
C ILE A 187 16.22 -25.23 20.22
N SER A 188 17.27 -25.99 19.93
CA SER A 188 18.55 -26.01 20.67
C SER A 188 19.50 -24.87 20.31
N SER A 189 19.28 -24.19 19.18
CA SER A 189 20.11 -23.05 18.76
C SER A 189 19.74 -21.72 19.43
N LEU A 190 18.74 -21.71 20.32
CA LEU A 190 18.25 -20.49 20.98
C LEU A 190 19.20 -19.99 22.08
N ILE A 191 20.18 -20.79 22.54
CA ILE A 191 20.91 -20.51 23.78
C ILE A 191 22.42 -20.25 23.59
N THR A 192 23.03 -20.53 22.42
CA THR A 192 24.51 -20.59 22.34
C THR A 192 25.22 -19.81 21.24
N SER A 193 24.58 -18.93 20.46
CA SER A 193 25.38 -17.96 19.67
C SER A 193 24.64 -16.67 19.29
N GLN A 194 25.28 -15.54 19.55
CA GLN A 194 24.84 -14.17 19.24
C GLN A 194 24.99 -13.79 17.76
N SER A 195 24.79 -14.71 16.83
CA SER A 195 24.50 -14.38 15.43
C SER A 195 23.87 -15.58 14.74
N TYR A 196 22.54 -15.57 14.64
CA TYR A 196 21.74 -16.56 13.90
C TYR A 196 22.10 -16.63 12.39
N TYR A 197 22.99 -15.76 11.93
CA TYR A 197 23.36 -15.53 10.54
C TYR A 197 24.88 -15.54 10.37
N ASP A 198 25.34 -16.09 9.25
CA ASP A 198 26.75 -15.97 8.83
C ASP A 198 26.99 -14.59 8.21
N THR A 199 27.02 -13.57 9.08
CA THR A 199 27.16 -12.15 8.70
C THR A 199 28.43 -11.90 7.89
N LYS A 200 29.51 -12.64 8.16
CA LYS A 200 30.80 -12.48 7.47
C LYS A 200 30.72 -12.89 6.00
N ASN A 201 30.09 -14.03 5.71
CA ASN A 201 29.88 -14.46 4.33
C ASN A 201 28.95 -13.52 3.57
N PHE A 202 27.92 -13.00 4.25
CA PHE A 202 27.03 -12.00 3.68
C PHE A 202 27.75 -10.69 3.34
N GLU A 203 28.48 -10.11 4.28
CA GLU A 203 29.26 -8.89 4.05
C GLU A 203 30.28 -9.07 2.94
N LYS A 204 30.99 -10.20 2.90
CA LYS A 204 31.96 -10.50 1.85
C LYS A 204 31.30 -10.57 0.48
N TYR A 205 30.14 -11.22 0.38
CA TYR A 205 29.39 -11.31 -0.87
C TYR A 205 28.91 -9.93 -1.34
N LEU A 206 28.31 -9.13 -0.45
CA LEU A 206 27.90 -7.76 -0.77
C LEU A 206 29.10 -6.90 -1.19
N ARG A 207 30.21 -6.93 -0.45
CA ARG A 207 31.43 -6.20 -0.82
C ARG A 207 31.96 -6.64 -2.18
N SER A 208 31.88 -7.92 -2.52
CA SER A 208 32.34 -8.42 -3.82
C SER A 208 31.49 -7.93 -5.00
N ARG A 209 30.19 -7.69 -4.79
CA ARG A 209 29.26 -7.22 -5.83
C ARG A 209 29.14 -5.70 -5.89
N MET A 210 29.21 -5.04 -4.74
CA MET A 210 28.88 -3.61 -4.57
C MET A 210 30.11 -2.75 -4.25
N GLY A 211 31.25 -3.36 -3.92
CA GLY A 211 32.45 -2.65 -3.47
C GLY A 211 32.29 -2.00 -2.10
N GLU A 212 33.20 -1.06 -1.78
CA GLU A 212 33.22 -0.31 -0.52
C GLU A 212 32.84 1.17 -0.75
N ARG A 213 31.66 1.40 -1.32
CA ARG A 213 31.17 2.77 -1.55
C ARG A 213 30.58 3.37 -0.27
N LEU A 214 31.05 4.56 0.10
CA LEU A 214 30.41 5.34 1.15
C LEU A 214 29.09 5.93 0.65
N MET A 215 28.03 5.84 1.45
CA MET A 215 26.71 6.43 1.15
C MET A 215 26.80 7.90 0.75
N VAL A 216 27.65 8.70 1.42
CA VAL A 216 27.83 10.12 1.08
C VAL A 216 28.25 10.35 -0.38
N LYS A 217 28.92 9.38 -1.02
CA LYS A 217 29.32 9.46 -2.43
C LYS A 217 28.15 9.31 -3.41
N SER A 218 26.95 8.93 -2.97
CA SER A 218 25.74 9.00 -3.82
C SER A 218 25.32 10.45 -4.09
N SER A 219 25.71 11.41 -3.23
CA SER A 219 25.40 12.84 -3.41
C SER A 219 26.05 13.47 -4.65
N LEU A 220 27.12 12.85 -5.17
CA LEU A 220 27.79 13.28 -6.40
C LEU A 220 26.94 13.02 -7.65
N ASP A 221 25.96 12.12 -7.54
CA ASP A 221 25.06 11.75 -8.62
C ASP A 221 23.72 12.45 -8.39
N ALA A 222 23.41 13.42 -9.25
CA ALA A 222 22.19 14.21 -9.18
C ALA A 222 20.92 13.35 -9.37
N ASP A 223 21.04 12.26 -10.14
CA ASP A 223 19.95 11.34 -10.46
C ASP A 223 19.89 10.16 -9.47
N SER A 224 20.71 10.16 -8.41
CA SER A 224 20.60 9.17 -7.35
C SER A 224 19.46 9.55 -6.40
N PRO A 225 18.50 8.63 -6.16
CA PRO A 225 17.51 8.82 -5.12
C PRO A 225 18.20 9.00 -3.76
N LYS A 226 17.56 9.77 -2.90
CA LYS A 226 18.08 10.10 -1.57
C LYS A 226 17.63 9.11 -0.50
#